data_AF-A0A420DGN1-F1
#
_entry.id   AF-A0A420DGN1-F1
#
_cell.length_a   1.000
_cell.length_b   1.000
_cell.length_c   1.000
_cell.angle_alpha   90.00
_cell.angle_beta   90.00
_cell.angle_gamma   90.00
#
_symmetry.space_group_name_H-M   'P 1'
#
loop_
_entity.id
_entity.type
_entity.pdbx_description
1 polymer ?
#
loop_
_entity_poly.entity_id
_entity_poly.type
_entity_poly.pdbx_seq_one_letter_code
_entity_poly.pdbx_strand_id
1 'polypeptide(L)'
;MREAAFVKQNKDKWLRFESVLSNNTTIDPDELSDLYIEITDHLSFAKTFYAKSNTEHYLNQLASQAHQKIYKTKKESKNRLISFFKTEFPLLFYYHQRELLVSFLVFSLFVIVGAYSAATEVDFVRSILGDAYVNMTLENIENNDPMAVYKKMGEFNMFLGITINNIKVALMAFAYGILCGIGSLFIMLQNGIMLGSFQYFFYEKGLLWESVRTIWIHGTFEISVIIIAGCSGLVLGNGMLFTGTYTRLESFKRGVINGLKILISTIPFFIIAGFLEGFVTRHTEMPDWLAILIIAGSLSIIIFYYVIYPRQLHKKQNLISNKSN
;
A
#
# COMPACT_ATOMS: atom_id res chain seq x y z
N MET A 1 19.34 -51.56 -18.91
CA MET A 1 20.47 -51.02 -19.69
C MET A 1 21.74 -51.08 -18.83
N ARG A 2 22.92 -51.41 -19.36
CA ARG A 2 24.18 -51.34 -18.59
C ARG A 2 24.64 -49.88 -18.48
N GLU A 3 25.26 -49.49 -17.36
CA GLU A 3 25.68 -48.10 -17.09
C GLU A 3 26.50 -47.51 -18.24
N ALA A 4 27.47 -48.25 -18.77
CA ALA A 4 28.31 -47.79 -19.88
C ALA A 4 27.51 -47.47 -21.17
N ALA A 5 26.42 -48.19 -21.44
CA ALA A 5 25.55 -47.92 -22.58
C ALA A 5 24.69 -46.66 -22.35
N PHE A 6 24.21 -46.48 -21.11
CA PHE A 6 23.47 -45.29 -20.70
C PHE A 6 24.32 -44.02 -20.80
N VAL A 7 25.58 -44.09 -20.34
CA VAL A 7 26.55 -43.00 -20.48
C VAL A 7 26.82 -42.72 -21.96
N LYS A 8 27.12 -43.74 -22.77
CA LYS A 8 27.42 -43.55 -24.19
C LYS A 8 26.27 -42.89 -24.96
N GLN A 9 25.02 -43.20 -24.62
CA GLN A 9 23.84 -42.64 -25.29
C GLN A 9 23.60 -41.16 -24.93
N ASN A 10 23.89 -40.75 -23.70
CA ASN A 10 23.48 -39.44 -23.18
C ASN A 10 24.64 -38.45 -23.00
N LYS A 11 25.89 -38.90 -23.13
CA LYS A 11 27.11 -38.10 -22.92
C LYS A 11 27.11 -36.78 -23.70
N ASP A 12 26.72 -36.80 -24.97
CA ASP A 12 26.74 -35.59 -25.81
C ASP A 12 25.76 -34.52 -25.30
N LYS A 13 24.61 -34.94 -24.76
CA LYS A 13 23.62 -34.04 -24.16
C LYS A 13 24.14 -33.44 -22.86
N TRP A 14 24.78 -34.24 -22.02
CA TRP A 14 25.35 -33.76 -20.77
C TRP A 14 26.50 -32.78 -21.00
N LEU A 15 27.39 -33.06 -21.97
CA LEU A 15 28.45 -32.15 -22.37
C LEU A 15 27.92 -30.85 -22.95
N ARG A 16 26.85 -30.90 -23.77
CA ARG A 16 26.17 -29.70 -24.26
C ARG A 16 25.68 -28.86 -23.09
N PHE A 17 24.97 -29.46 -22.14
CA PHE A 17 24.45 -28.73 -20.98
C PHE A 17 25.55 -28.18 -20.07
N GLU A 18 26.61 -28.94 -19.84
CA GLU A 18 27.79 -28.49 -19.09
C GLU A 18 28.45 -27.28 -19.78
N SER A 19 28.55 -27.28 -21.11
CA SER A 19 29.07 -26.15 -21.88
C SER A 19 28.18 -24.90 -21.76
N VAL A 20 26.85 -25.08 -21.76
CA VAL A 20 25.86 -24.02 -21.52
C VAL A 20 26.00 -23.41 -20.12
N LEU A 21 26.15 -24.27 -19.11
CA LEU A 21 26.34 -23.84 -17.73
C LEU A 21 27.68 -23.13 -17.53
N SER A 22 28.73 -23.52 -18.26
CA SER A 22 30.08 -22.98 -18.11
C SER A 22 30.31 -21.67 -18.87
N ASN A 23 29.80 -21.55 -20.10
CA ASN A 23 30.18 -20.46 -21.02
C ASN A 23 29.38 -19.16 -20.88
N ASN A 24 28.46 -19.05 -19.91
CA ASN A 24 27.60 -17.86 -19.72
C ASN A 24 26.95 -17.35 -21.01
N THR A 25 26.71 -18.24 -21.97
CA THR A 25 26.05 -17.92 -23.22
C THR A 25 24.59 -17.61 -22.89
N THR A 26 24.06 -16.51 -23.41
CA THR A 26 22.65 -16.16 -23.27
C THR A 26 21.83 -17.17 -24.07
N ILE A 27 21.25 -18.14 -23.38
CA ILE A 27 20.36 -19.15 -23.97
C ILE A 27 18.93 -18.79 -23.63
N ASP A 28 18.02 -19.18 -24.52
CA ASP A 28 16.59 -19.09 -24.30
C ASP A 28 16.21 -19.77 -22.96
N PRO A 29 15.47 -19.08 -22.07
CA PRO A 29 15.01 -19.65 -20.80
C PRO A 29 14.22 -20.96 -20.93
N ASP A 30 13.52 -21.17 -22.05
CA ASP A 30 12.75 -22.38 -22.30
C ASP A 30 13.67 -23.55 -22.65
N GLU A 31 14.71 -23.33 -23.47
CA GLU A 31 15.71 -24.36 -23.79
C GLU A 31 16.52 -24.79 -22.53
N LEU A 32 16.81 -23.85 -21.63
CA LEU A 32 17.49 -24.15 -20.36
C LEU A 32 16.59 -24.96 -19.41
N SER A 33 15.28 -24.67 -19.41
CA SER A 33 14.27 -25.40 -18.64
C SER A 33 14.13 -26.84 -19.12
N ASP A 34 14.04 -27.05 -20.44
CA ASP A 34 13.92 -28.38 -21.04
C ASP A 34 15.13 -29.27 -20.74
N LEU A 35 16.34 -28.71 -20.89
CA LEU A 35 17.59 -29.43 -20.58
C LEU A 35 17.70 -29.78 -19.09
N TYR A 36 17.18 -28.93 -18.19
CA TYR A 36 17.16 -29.21 -16.75
C TYR A 36 16.20 -30.34 -16.38
N ILE A 37 15.01 -30.38 -17.00
CA ILE A 37 14.05 -31.49 -16.82
C ILE A 37 14.72 -32.81 -17.26
N GLU A 38 15.33 -32.82 -18.43
CA GLU A 38 15.95 -34.01 -19.00
C GLU A 38 17.11 -34.54 -18.13
N ILE A 39 17.93 -33.67 -17.53
CA ILE A 39 19.00 -34.08 -16.61
C ILE A 39 18.46 -34.59 -15.27
N THR A 40 17.36 -34.01 -14.79
CA THR A 40 16.71 -34.47 -13.56
C THR A 40 16.09 -35.85 -13.73
N ASP A 41 15.56 -36.14 -14.91
CA ASP A 41 15.08 -37.48 -15.28
C ASP A 41 16.22 -38.49 -15.35
N HIS A 42 17.34 -38.13 -16.00
CA HIS A 42 18.53 -38.97 -16.05
C HIS A 42 19.14 -39.23 -14.66
N LEU A 43 19.15 -38.22 -13.79
CA LEU A 43 19.60 -38.36 -12.41
C LEU A 43 18.69 -39.30 -11.63
N SER A 44 17.38 -39.19 -11.80
CA SER A 44 16.40 -40.07 -11.13
C SER A 44 16.60 -41.52 -11.58
N PHE A 45 16.79 -41.75 -12.88
CA PHE A 45 17.13 -43.06 -13.42
C PHE A 45 18.45 -43.61 -12.85
N ALA A 46 19.50 -42.78 -12.82
CA ALA A 46 20.80 -43.18 -12.27
C ALA A 46 20.74 -43.50 -10.78
N LYS A 47 19.95 -42.76 -9.98
CA LYS A 47 19.71 -43.07 -8.56
C LYS A 47 19.02 -44.42 -8.35
N THR A 48 18.11 -44.80 -9.24
CA THR A 48 17.38 -46.08 -9.14
C THR A 48 18.24 -47.27 -9.58
N PHE A 49 18.96 -47.15 -10.70
CA PHE A 49 19.61 -48.30 -11.35
C PHE A 49 21.13 -48.35 -11.17
N TYR A 50 21.77 -47.23 -10.84
CA TYR A 50 23.23 -47.07 -10.72
C TYR A 50 23.61 -46.32 -9.44
N ALA A 51 22.97 -46.67 -8.32
CA ALA A 51 23.21 -46.02 -7.03
C ALA A 51 24.69 -46.09 -6.61
N LYS A 52 25.23 -44.96 -6.12
CA LYS A 52 26.64 -44.73 -5.73
C LYS A 52 27.65 -44.85 -6.89
N SER A 53 27.19 -44.75 -8.13
CA SER A 53 28.07 -44.73 -9.30
C SER A 53 28.65 -43.34 -9.57
N ASN A 54 29.75 -43.30 -10.34
CA ASN A 54 30.30 -42.04 -10.82
C ASN A 54 29.31 -41.28 -11.72
N THR A 55 28.44 -42.00 -12.45
CA THR A 55 27.41 -41.40 -13.30
C THR A 55 26.35 -40.68 -12.46
N GLU A 56 25.90 -41.29 -11.36
CA GLU A 56 24.98 -40.64 -10.42
C GLU A 56 25.60 -39.36 -9.85
N HIS A 57 26.86 -39.44 -9.38
CA HIS A 57 27.56 -38.30 -8.80
C HIS A 57 27.72 -37.15 -9.81
N TYR A 58 28.10 -37.46 -11.05
CA TYR A 58 28.23 -36.47 -12.13
C TYR A 58 26.90 -35.78 -12.44
N LEU A 59 25.83 -36.55 -12.63
CA LEU A 59 24.50 -36.00 -12.90
C LEU A 59 23.96 -35.17 -11.74
N ASN A 60 24.23 -35.57 -10.50
CA ASN A 60 23.82 -34.83 -9.32
C ASN A 60 24.56 -33.49 -9.20
N GLN A 61 25.85 -33.44 -9.53
CA GLN A 61 26.61 -32.19 -9.60
C GLN A 61 26.07 -31.27 -10.70
N LEU A 62 25.83 -31.81 -11.90
CA LEU A 62 25.33 -31.06 -13.04
C LEU A 62 23.93 -30.46 -12.78
N ALA A 63 23.02 -31.25 -12.19
CA ALA A 63 21.69 -30.80 -11.79
C ALA A 63 21.75 -29.72 -10.69
N SER A 64 22.66 -29.87 -9.72
CA SER A 64 22.84 -28.88 -8.64
C SER A 64 23.36 -27.53 -9.17
N GLN A 65 24.34 -27.56 -10.09
CA GLN A 65 24.86 -26.35 -10.73
C GLN A 65 23.77 -25.64 -11.56
N ALA A 66 22.98 -26.40 -12.32
CA ALA A 66 21.84 -25.85 -13.06
C ALA A 66 20.79 -25.22 -12.15
N HIS A 67 20.42 -25.92 -11.08
CA HIS A 67 19.46 -25.41 -10.10
C HIS A 67 19.92 -24.07 -9.53
N GLN A 68 21.20 -23.96 -9.14
CA GLN A 68 21.76 -22.70 -8.64
C GLN A 68 21.72 -21.58 -9.69
N LYS A 69 21.97 -21.87 -10.97
CA LYS A 69 22.02 -20.86 -12.05
C LYS A 69 20.63 -20.40 -12.49
N ILE A 70 19.69 -21.33 -12.65
CA ILE A 70 18.29 -21.06 -13.01
C ILE A 70 17.62 -20.25 -11.89
N TYR A 71 17.75 -20.69 -10.63
CA TYR A 71 17.10 -20.01 -9.51
C TYR A 71 17.82 -18.72 -9.07
N LYS A 72 19.15 -18.56 -9.29
CA LYS A 72 19.81 -17.23 -9.11
C LYS A 72 19.35 -16.19 -10.13
N THR A 73 18.90 -16.60 -11.32
CA THR A 73 18.49 -15.66 -12.38
C THR A 73 17.15 -15.00 -12.07
N LYS A 74 16.40 -15.52 -11.09
CA LYS A 74 15.28 -14.81 -10.45
C LYS A 74 15.82 -13.78 -9.43
N LYS A 75 16.69 -12.88 -9.89
CA LYS A 75 16.99 -11.64 -9.14
C LYS A 75 15.69 -10.85 -9.09
N GLU A 76 15.00 -10.89 -7.95
CA GLU A 76 14.08 -9.82 -7.55
C GLU A 76 14.76 -8.50 -7.92
N SER A 77 14.16 -7.74 -8.85
CA SER A 77 14.82 -6.56 -9.38
C SER A 77 15.20 -5.66 -8.21
N LYS A 78 16.42 -5.10 -8.21
CA LYS A 78 16.85 -4.13 -7.18
C LYS A 78 15.88 -2.93 -7.03
N ASN A 79 14.91 -2.81 -7.93
CA ASN A 79 13.87 -1.79 -7.99
C ASN A 79 12.46 -2.31 -7.64
N ARG A 80 12.28 -3.44 -6.93
CA ARG A 80 10.95 -4.01 -6.62
C ARG A 80 10.00 -3.00 -5.96
N LEU A 81 10.51 -2.20 -5.02
CA LEU A 81 9.75 -1.13 -4.35
C LEU A 81 9.35 -0.05 -5.37
N ILE A 82 10.30 0.42 -6.19
CA ILE A 82 10.05 1.46 -7.20
C ILE A 82 9.04 0.96 -8.23
N SER A 83 9.17 -0.28 -8.71
CA SER A 83 8.21 -0.94 -9.61
C SER A 83 6.82 -1.00 -8.97
N PHE A 84 6.75 -1.35 -7.69
CA PHE A 84 5.48 -1.38 -6.98
C PHE A 84 4.75 -0.03 -7.03
N PHE A 85 5.41 1.05 -6.58
CA PHE A 85 4.80 2.38 -6.53
C PHE A 85 4.61 3.02 -7.91
N LYS A 86 5.51 2.75 -8.87
CA LYS A 86 5.48 3.39 -10.18
C LYS A 86 4.53 2.72 -11.16
N THR A 87 4.38 1.40 -11.12
CA THR A 87 3.62 0.66 -12.14
C THR A 87 2.58 -0.28 -11.55
N GLU A 88 2.97 -1.20 -10.66
CA GLU A 88 2.07 -2.28 -10.22
C GLU A 88 0.86 -1.77 -9.42
N PHE A 89 1.09 -0.91 -8.44
CA PHE A 89 0.01 -0.35 -7.63
C PHE A 89 -0.91 0.57 -8.44
N PRO A 90 -0.42 1.58 -9.18
CA PRO A 90 -1.31 2.46 -9.94
C PRO A 90 -2.17 1.72 -10.96
N LEU A 91 -1.63 0.69 -11.65
CA LEU A 91 -2.41 -0.14 -12.57
C LEU A 91 -3.48 -0.96 -11.86
N LEU A 92 -3.16 -1.53 -10.71
CA LEU A 92 -4.14 -2.23 -9.88
C LEU A 92 -5.22 -1.29 -9.39
N PHE A 93 -4.84 -0.09 -8.95
CA PHE A 93 -5.73 0.88 -8.34
C PHE A 93 -6.70 1.54 -9.32
N TYR A 94 -6.40 1.49 -10.62
CA TYR A 94 -7.33 1.88 -11.68
C TYR A 94 -8.66 1.11 -11.59
N TYR A 95 -8.63 -0.18 -11.21
CA TYR A 95 -9.84 -1.00 -11.11
C TYR A 95 -10.65 -0.76 -9.83
N HIS A 96 -10.08 -0.09 -8.82
CA HIS A 96 -10.70 0.15 -7.51
C HIS A 96 -11.12 1.62 -7.29
N GLN A 97 -11.24 2.38 -8.38
CA GLN A 97 -11.65 3.80 -8.34
C GLN A 97 -13.08 3.99 -7.83
N ARG A 98 -13.95 2.98 -7.99
CA ARG A 98 -15.33 3.02 -7.50
C ARG A 98 -15.35 2.93 -5.97
N GLU A 99 -14.60 1.99 -5.41
CA GLU A 99 -14.42 1.82 -3.97
C GLU A 99 -13.80 3.05 -3.34
N LEU A 100 -12.83 3.69 -4.01
CA LEU A 100 -12.28 4.98 -3.57
C LEU A 100 -13.35 6.06 -3.51
N LEU A 101 -14.16 6.20 -4.57
CA LEU A 101 -15.23 7.19 -4.62
C LEU A 101 -16.28 6.95 -3.51
N VAL A 102 -16.69 5.69 -3.30
CA VAL A 102 -17.60 5.33 -2.21
C VAL A 102 -17.00 5.70 -0.86
N SER A 103 -15.73 5.34 -0.64
CA SER A 103 -15.03 5.68 0.61
C SER A 103 -14.95 7.19 0.84
N PHE A 104 -14.68 7.97 -0.20
CA PHE A 104 -14.63 9.43 -0.15
C PHE A 104 -16.00 10.03 0.19
N LEU A 105 -17.07 9.58 -0.48
CA LEU A 105 -18.42 10.07 -0.27
C LEU A 105 -18.93 9.73 1.13
N VAL A 106 -18.69 8.50 1.61
CA VAL A 106 -19.10 8.07 2.94
C VAL A 106 -18.32 8.82 4.03
N PHE A 107 -17.01 9.00 3.87
CA PHE A 107 -16.23 9.80 4.81
C PHE A 107 -16.71 11.25 4.84
N SER A 108 -16.95 11.86 3.68
CA SER A 108 -17.48 13.22 3.57
C SER A 108 -18.85 13.37 4.24
N LEU A 109 -19.72 12.37 4.07
CA LEU A 109 -21.01 12.32 4.77
C LEU A 109 -20.82 12.33 6.29
N PHE A 110 -19.91 11.53 6.83
CA PHE A 110 -19.66 11.49 8.27
C PHE A 110 -19.04 12.78 8.81
N VAL A 111 -18.23 13.48 8.02
CA VAL A 111 -17.76 14.83 8.35
C VAL A 111 -18.91 15.83 8.44
N ILE A 112 -19.84 15.80 7.47
CA ILE A 112 -21.03 16.66 7.49
C ILE A 112 -21.90 16.33 8.70
N VAL A 113 -22.12 15.04 8.99
CA VAL A 113 -22.88 14.61 10.18
C VAL A 113 -22.22 15.12 11.45
N GLY A 114 -20.88 14.98 11.60
CA GLY A 114 -20.17 15.50 12.77
C GLY A 114 -20.31 17.00 12.96
N ALA A 115 -20.15 17.77 11.87
CA ALA A 115 -20.31 19.23 11.91
C ALA A 115 -21.75 19.65 12.22
N TYR A 116 -22.74 18.97 11.62
CA TYR A 116 -24.16 19.25 11.86
C TYR A 116 -24.58 18.91 13.30
N SER A 117 -24.13 17.78 13.83
CA SER A 117 -24.38 17.39 15.23
C SER A 117 -23.72 18.37 16.21
N ALA A 118 -22.49 18.81 15.92
CA ALA A 118 -21.83 19.85 16.72
C ALA A 118 -22.57 21.21 16.66
N ALA A 119 -23.26 21.50 15.56
CA ALA A 119 -24.05 22.72 15.41
C ALA A 119 -25.39 22.71 16.15
N THR A 120 -25.95 21.53 16.39
CA THR A 120 -27.30 21.35 16.93
C THR A 120 -27.30 20.97 18.41
N GLU A 121 -26.25 20.29 18.87
CA GLU A 121 -26.13 19.82 20.25
C GLU A 121 -24.86 20.38 20.91
N VAL A 122 -25.04 21.19 21.94
CA VAL A 122 -23.94 21.91 22.65
C VAL A 122 -22.91 20.94 23.24
N ASP A 123 -23.37 19.81 23.79
CA ASP A 123 -22.49 18.83 24.44
C ASP A 123 -21.84 17.83 23.45
N PHE A 124 -22.24 17.85 22.18
CA PHE A 124 -21.77 16.88 21.19
C PHE A 124 -20.26 16.97 20.96
N VAL A 125 -19.72 18.19 20.87
CA VAL A 125 -18.27 18.42 20.72
C VAL A 125 -17.49 17.80 21.87
N ARG A 126 -17.97 17.94 23.11
CA ARG A 126 -17.34 17.34 24.30
C ARG A 126 -17.43 15.82 24.30
N SER A 127 -18.54 15.24 23.81
CA SER A 127 -18.69 13.79 23.71
C SER A 127 -17.71 13.14 22.72
N ILE A 128 -17.32 13.88 21.67
CA ILE A 128 -16.44 13.39 20.60
C ILE A 128 -14.97 13.71 20.88
N LEU A 129 -14.65 14.94 21.28
CA LEU A 129 -13.27 15.40 21.51
C LEU A 129 -12.79 15.20 22.96
N GLY A 130 -13.72 15.04 23.90
CA GLY A 130 -13.46 14.92 25.33
C GLY A 130 -13.33 16.29 26.02
N ASP A 131 -13.77 16.34 27.29
CA ASP A 131 -13.73 17.56 28.10
C ASP A 131 -12.32 18.14 28.25
N ALA A 132 -11.31 17.28 28.41
CA ALA A 132 -9.93 17.70 28.55
C ALA A 132 -9.43 18.47 27.32
N TYR A 133 -9.75 17.99 26.11
CA TYR A 133 -9.34 18.64 24.88
C TYR A 133 -10.06 19.98 24.68
N VAL A 134 -11.37 20.00 24.92
CA VAL A 134 -12.19 21.22 24.78
C VAL A 134 -11.75 22.28 25.78
N ASN A 135 -11.58 21.93 27.06
CA ASN A 135 -11.17 22.88 28.09
C ASN A 135 -9.77 23.44 27.82
N MET A 136 -8.81 22.59 27.46
CA MET A 136 -7.46 23.03 27.07
C MET A 136 -7.53 23.98 25.86
N THR A 137 -8.36 23.69 24.87
CA THR A 137 -8.46 24.55 23.68
C THR A 137 -9.11 25.88 24.00
N LEU A 138 -10.12 25.92 24.87
CA LEU A 138 -10.72 27.18 25.35
C LEU A 138 -9.70 28.01 26.12
N GLU A 139 -8.91 27.41 27.02
CA GLU A 139 -7.83 28.08 27.74
C GLU A 139 -6.76 28.63 26.79
N ASN A 140 -6.40 27.86 25.77
CA ASN A 140 -5.46 28.29 24.73
C ASN A 140 -6.00 29.51 23.94
N ILE A 141 -7.31 29.52 23.63
CA ILE A 141 -7.99 30.64 22.96
C ILE A 141 -7.97 31.89 23.85
N GLU A 142 -8.27 31.75 25.15
CA GLU A 142 -8.21 32.85 26.12
C GLU A 142 -6.79 33.45 26.23
N ASN A 143 -5.77 32.61 26.06
CA ASN A 143 -4.36 33.02 26.04
C ASN A 143 -3.87 33.54 24.67
N ASN A 144 -4.76 33.75 23.69
CA ASN A 144 -4.44 34.17 22.32
C ASN A 144 -3.49 33.23 21.55
N ASP A 145 -3.48 31.93 21.87
CA ASP A 145 -2.77 30.91 21.09
C ASP A 145 -3.63 29.65 20.90
N PRO A 146 -4.72 29.72 20.11
CA PRO A 146 -5.68 28.63 19.94
C PRO A 146 -5.05 27.28 19.55
N MET A 147 -3.91 27.33 18.86
CA MET A 147 -3.18 26.16 18.33
C MET A 147 -2.01 25.72 19.22
N ALA A 148 -1.93 26.20 20.47
CA ALA A 148 -0.84 25.88 21.39
C ALA A 148 -0.67 24.37 21.67
N VAL A 149 -1.73 23.57 21.50
CA VAL A 149 -1.66 22.10 21.64
C VAL A 149 -0.57 21.49 20.75
N TYR A 150 -0.40 22.02 19.53
CA TYR A 150 0.61 21.55 18.59
C TYR A 150 2.03 22.01 18.97
N LYS A 151 2.16 22.99 19.88
CA LYS A 151 3.46 23.54 20.33
C LYS A 151 4.01 22.91 21.61
N LYS A 152 3.20 22.18 22.39
CA LYS A 152 3.58 21.70 23.74
C LYS A 152 4.40 20.40 23.73
N MET A 153 4.31 19.56 22.70
CA MET A 153 5.01 18.28 22.61
C MET A 153 6.33 18.41 21.83
N GLY A 154 7.38 17.66 22.19
CA GLY A 154 8.64 17.63 21.42
C GLY A 154 8.44 17.11 19.99
N GLU A 155 9.08 17.74 19.00
CA GLU A 155 8.87 17.51 17.55
C GLU A 155 8.93 16.04 17.16
N PHE A 156 9.98 15.34 17.59
CA PHE A 156 10.21 13.93 17.27
C PHE A 156 9.19 12.99 17.94
N ASN A 157 8.78 13.29 19.17
CA ASN A 157 7.80 12.48 19.89
C ASN A 157 6.40 12.64 19.29
N MET A 158 6.05 13.87 18.89
CA MET A 158 4.81 14.17 18.19
C MET A 158 4.77 13.48 16.82
N PHE A 159 5.83 13.66 16.02
CA PHE A 159 6.03 12.97 14.74
C PHE A 159 5.79 11.45 14.86
N LEU A 160 6.51 10.78 15.77
CA LEU A 160 6.38 9.33 15.93
C LEU A 160 5.00 8.92 16.45
N GLY A 161 4.48 9.64 17.45
CA GLY A 161 3.20 9.34 18.09
C GLY A 161 2.03 9.39 17.11
N ILE A 162 1.90 10.48 16.36
CA ILE A 162 0.81 10.61 15.38
C ILE A 162 1.02 9.65 14.21
N THR A 163 2.25 9.51 13.68
CA THR A 163 2.52 8.56 12.58
C THR A 163 2.09 7.14 12.95
N ILE A 164 2.46 6.66 14.15
CA ILE A 164 2.08 5.32 14.62
C ILE A 164 0.56 5.20 14.81
N ASN A 165 -0.07 6.23 15.39
CA ASN A 165 -1.52 6.23 15.58
C ASN A 165 -2.28 6.16 14.25
N ASN A 166 -1.87 6.94 13.26
CA ASN A 166 -2.49 6.96 11.95
C ASN A 166 -2.29 5.64 11.19
N ILE A 167 -1.09 5.05 11.26
CA ILE A 167 -0.83 3.71 10.73
C ILE A 167 -1.74 2.68 11.39
N LYS A 168 -1.91 2.75 12.72
CA LYS A 168 -2.81 1.86 13.46
C LYS A 168 -4.26 2.00 13.01
N VAL A 169 -4.75 3.23 12.84
CA VAL A 169 -6.11 3.50 12.34
C VAL A 169 -6.30 2.92 10.93
N ALA A 170 -5.35 3.08 10.02
CA ALA A 170 -5.45 2.48 8.69
C ALA A 170 -5.38 0.95 8.70
N LEU A 171 -4.52 0.37 9.54
CA LEU A 171 -4.48 -1.08 9.73
C LEU A 171 -5.81 -1.61 10.26
N MET A 172 -6.45 -0.90 11.21
CA MET A 172 -7.78 -1.25 11.71
C MET A 172 -8.86 -1.10 10.64
N ALA A 173 -8.84 0.00 9.86
CA ALA A 173 -9.77 0.20 8.76
C ALA A 173 -9.69 -0.94 7.74
N PHE A 174 -8.49 -1.39 7.39
CA PHE A 174 -8.29 -2.55 6.53
C PHE A 174 -8.74 -3.85 7.20
N ALA A 175 -8.23 -4.15 8.40
CA ALA A 175 -8.47 -5.42 9.09
C ALA A 175 -9.95 -5.65 9.36
N TYR A 176 -10.67 -4.62 9.82
CA TYR A 176 -12.10 -4.69 10.06
C TYR A 176 -12.93 -4.71 8.76
N GLY A 177 -12.31 -4.50 7.60
CA GLY A 177 -12.91 -4.77 6.29
C GLY A 177 -13.31 -6.23 6.10
N ILE A 178 -12.74 -7.17 6.87
CA ILE A 178 -13.18 -8.57 6.89
C ILE A 178 -14.64 -8.74 7.33
N LEU A 179 -15.19 -7.77 8.06
CA LEU A 179 -16.60 -7.70 8.42
C LEU A 179 -17.43 -7.14 7.25
N CYS A 180 -17.20 -7.66 6.05
CA CYS A 180 -17.88 -7.26 4.81
C CYS A 180 -17.79 -5.74 4.52
N GLY A 181 -16.69 -5.09 4.92
CA GLY A 181 -16.47 -3.65 4.76
C GLY A 181 -17.13 -2.77 5.84
N ILE A 182 -18.08 -3.29 6.63
CA ILE A 182 -18.81 -2.51 7.65
C ILE A 182 -17.86 -1.97 8.71
N GLY A 183 -16.89 -2.78 9.13
CA GLY A 183 -15.91 -2.35 10.11
C GLY A 183 -15.03 -1.20 9.62
N SER A 184 -14.71 -1.15 8.31
CA SER A 184 -14.01 -0.02 7.70
C SER A 184 -14.86 1.25 7.70
N LEU A 185 -16.17 1.11 7.44
CA LEU A 185 -17.12 2.22 7.54
C LEU A 185 -17.18 2.79 8.97
N PHE A 186 -17.14 1.94 9.98
CA PHE A 186 -17.12 2.37 11.38
C PHE A 186 -15.86 3.17 11.72
N ILE A 187 -14.67 2.76 11.24
CA ILE A 187 -13.44 3.54 11.43
C ILE A 187 -13.55 4.90 10.72
N MET A 188 -14.09 4.94 9.50
CA MET A 188 -14.34 6.21 8.80
C MET A 188 -15.38 7.09 9.50
N LEU A 189 -16.40 6.50 10.11
CA LEU A 189 -17.41 7.21 10.92
C LEU A 189 -16.75 7.93 12.09
N GLN A 190 -15.95 7.21 12.89
CA GLN A 190 -15.28 7.79 14.06
C GLN A 190 -14.39 8.98 13.65
N ASN A 191 -13.56 8.81 12.62
CA ASN A 191 -12.65 9.85 12.16
C ASN A 191 -13.37 11.00 11.45
N GLY A 192 -14.40 10.71 10.67
CA GLY A 192 -15.20 11.71 9.95
C GLY A 192 -15.98 12.59 10.93
N ILE A 193 -16.71 11.99 11.88
CA ILE A 193 -17.43 12.74 12.91
C ILE A 193 -16.46 13.59 13.72
N MET A 194 -15.33 13.01 14.16
CA MET A 194 -14.30 13.75 14.88
C MET A 194 -13.82 14.99 14.12
N LEU A 195 -13.48 14.84 12.83
CA LEU A 195 -13.04 15.97 11.99
C LEU A 195 -14.15 17.03 11.83
N GLY A 196 -15.40 16.60 11.61
CA GLY A 196 -16.55 17.48 11.47
C GLY A 196 -16.81 18.31 12.73
N SER A 197 -16.88 17.65 13.87
CA SER A 197 -17.06 18.30 15.18
C SER A 197 -15.92 19.27 15.48
N PHE A 198 -14.69 18.85 15.17
CA PHE A 198 -13.49 19.64 15.37
C PHE A 198 -13.52 20.94 14.54
N GLN A 199 -13.80 20.86 13.24
CA GLN A 199 -13.85 22.04 12.37
C GLN A 199 -14.99 22.98 12.76
N TYR A 200 -16.15 22.42 13.13
CA TYR A 200 -17.28 23.22 13.60
C TYR A 200 -16.98 23.95 14.92
N PHE A 201 -16.30 23.30 15.87
CA PHE A 201 -15.93 23.92 17.14
C PHE A 201 -15.09 25.20 16.93
N PHE A 202 -14.10 25.16 16.02
CA PHE A 202 -13.32 26.36 15.68
C PHE A 202 -14.11 27.39 14.87
N TYR A 203 -15.07 26.95 14.04
CA TYR A 203 -16.00 27.86 13.37
C TYR A 203 -16.85 28.65 14.37
N GLU A 204 -17.40 27.99 15.39
CA GLU A 204 -18.20 28.64 16.44
C GLU A 204 -17.40 29.70 17.21
N LYS A 205 -16.08 29.50 17.36
CA LYS A 205 -15.18 30.47 18.02
C LYS A 205 -14.64 31.56 17.10
N GLY A 206 -15.06 31.60 15.83
CA GLY A 206 -14.56 32.57 14.84
C GLY A 206 -13.13 32.30 14.36
N LEU A 207 -12.62 31.09 14.58
CA LEU A 207 -11.23 30.66 14.34
C LEU A 207 -11.12 29.61 13.22
N LEU A 208 -12.15 29.45 12.39
CA LEU A 208 -12.17 28.44 11.32
C LEU A 208 -10.97 28.57 10.39
N TRP A 209 -10.64 29.79 9.95
CA TRP A 209 -9.52 29.99 9.03
C TRP A 209 -8.18 29.60 9.65
N GLU A 210 -7.96 29.97 10.91
CA GLU A 210 -6.74 29.63 11.66
C GLU A 210 -6.60 28.12 11.89
N SER A 211 -7.72 27.46 12.20
CA SER A 211 -7.79 26.01 12.30
C SER A 211 -7.49 25.34 10.96
N VAL A 212 -8.13 25.79 9.87
CA VAL A 212 -7.97 25.20 8.54
C VAL A 212 -6.53 25.31 8.05
N ARG A 213 -5.93 26.50 8.08
CA ARG A 213 -4.56 26.72 7.60
C ARG A 213 -3.51 25.93 8.38
N THR A 214 -3.73 25.71 9.68
CA THR A 214 -2.77 25.03 10.55
C THR A 214 -2.87 23.52 10.37
N ILE A 215 -4.10 23.01 10.34
CA ILE A 215 -4.35 21.57 10.43
C ILE A 215 -4.26 20.90 9.07
N TRP A 216 -4.74 21.55 8.01
CA TRP A 216 -4.70 20.93 6.69
C TRP A 216 -3.30 20.82 6.11
N ILE A 217 -2.28 21.44 6.70
CA ILE A 217 -0.87 21.24 6.32
C ILE A 217 -0.50 19.75 6.37
N HIS A 218 -0.77 19.09 7.50
CA HIS A 218 -0.56 17.65 7.66
C HIS A 218 -1.85 16.86 7.38
N GLY A 219 -3.00 17.40 7.82
CA GLY A 219 -4.31 16.78 7.71
C GLY A 219 -4.72 16.45 6.28
N THR A 220 -4.23 17.18 5.27
CA THR A 220 -4.47 16.80 3.87
C THR A 220 -4.00 15.38 3.56
N PHE A 221 -2.82 14.98 4.04
CA PHE A 221 -2.33 13.62 3.87
C PHE A 221 -3.05 12.63 4.78
N GLU A 222 -3.25 12.97 6.05
CA GLU A 222 -3.88 12.06 7.02
C GLU A 222 -5.30 11.68 6.63
N ILE A 223 -6.14 12.68 6.33
CA ILE A 223 -7.54 12.46 5.96
C ILE A 223 -7.62 11.70 4.64
N SER A 224 -6.80 12.06 3.66
CA SER A 224 -6.72 11.33 2.39
C SER A 224 -6.35 9.86 2.62
N VAL A 225 -5.37 9.60 3.46
CA VAL A 225 -4.92 8.25 3.75
C VAL A 225 -5.97 7.45 4.52
N ILE A 226 -6.69 8.05 5.47
CA ILE A 226 -7.81 7.39 6.16
C ILE A 226 -8.89 6.97 5.16
N ILE A 227 -9.22 7.83 4.19
CA ILE A 227 -10.15 7.50 3.11
C ILE A 227 -9.60 6.35 2.25
N ILE A 228 -8.32 6.37 1.89
CA ILE A 228 -7.70 5.29 1.09
C ILE A 228 -7.62 3.97 1.88
N ALA A 229 -7.41 4.03 3.20
CA ALA A 229 -7.46 2.86 4.07
C ALA A 229 -8.89 2.30 4.23
N GLY A 230 -9.89 3.18 4.28
CA GLY A 230 -11.30 2.82 4.17
C GLY A 230 -11.58 2.08 2.85
N CYS A 231 -11.11 2.62 1.73
CA CYS A 231 -11.18 1.98 0.42
C CYS A 231 -10.51 0.60 0.42
N SER A 232 -9.33 0.45 1.05
CA SER A 232 -8.64 -0.83 1.19
C SER A 232 -9.51 -1.88 1.90
N GLY A 233 -10.17 -1.50 2.98
CA GLY A 233 -11.10 -2.38 3.71
C GLY A 233 -12.40 -2.67 2.96
N LEU A 234 -12.91 -1.71 2.17
CA LEU A 234 -14.04 -1.93 1.26
C LEU A 234 -13.67 -2.90 0.13
N VAL A 235 -12.47 -2.82 -0.44
CA VAL A 235 -11.97 -3.78 -1.45
C VAL A 235 -11.86 -5.20 -0.87
N LEU A 236 -11.42 -5.32 0.38
CA LEU A 236 -11.42 -6.60 1.10
C LEU A 236 -12.86 -7.14 1.27
N GLY A 237 -13.77 -6.32 1.77
CA GLY A 237 -15.18 -6.69 1.97
C GLY A 237 -15.90 -7.04 0.67
N ASN A 238 -15.64 -6.27 -0.39
CA ASN A 238 -16.18 -6.51 -1.74
C ASN A 238 -15.75 -7.90 -2.25
N GLY A 239 -14.48 -8.28 -2.06
CA GLY A 239 -13.97 -9.61 -2.42
C GLY A 239 -14.64 -10.78 -1.67
N MET A 240 -15.24 -10.53 -0.50
CA MET A 240 -16.02 -11.54 0.23
C MET A 240 -17.48 -11.62 -0.24
N LEU A 241 -18.10 -10.46 -0.48
CA LEU A 241 -19.51 -10.36 -0.82
C LEU A 241 -19.78 -10.66 -2.30
N PHE A 242 -18.92 -10.20 -3.19
CA PHE A 242 -19.13 -10.22 -4.63
C PHE A 242 -18.00 -10.99 -5.32
N THR A 243 -18.24 -12.28 -5.55
CA THR A 243 -17.21 -13.19 -6.07
C THR A 243 -17.00 -13.11 -7.58
N GLY A 244 -17.92 -12.48 -8.31
CA GLY A 244 -17.93 -12.49 -9.77
C GLY A 244 -17.87 -13.92 -10.30
N THR A 245 -16.89 -14.20 -11.16
CA THR A 245 -16.65 -15.53 -11.75
C THR A 245 -15.71 -16.42 -10.92
N TYR A 246 -15.22 -15.95 -9.78
CA TYR A 246 -14.28 -16.69 -8.93
C TYR A 246 -15.00 -17.48 -7.83
N THR A 247 -14.33 -18.51 -7.29
CA THR A 247 -14.80 -19.16 -6.06
C THR A 247 -14.70 -18.18 -4.89
N ARG A 248 -15.50 -18.39 -3.83
CA ARG A 248 -15.48 -17.54 -2.63
C ARG A 248 -14.08 -17.37 -2.04
N LEU A 249 -13.34 -18.46 -1.93
CA LEU A 249 -11.98 -18.44 -1.37
C LEU A 249 -11.01 -17.67 -2.26
N GLU A 250 -11.09 -17.85 -3.57
CA GLU A 250 -10.21 -17.15 -4.52
C GLU A 250 -10.53 -15.65 -4.58
N SER A 251 -11.82 -15.30 -4.60
CA SER A 251 -12.26 -13.90 -4.54
C SER A 251 -11.80 -13.22 -3.26
N PHE A 252 -11.93 -13.91 -2.12
CA PHE A 252 -11.45 -13.40 -0.83
C PHE A 252 -9.93 -13.17 -0.85
N LYS A 253 -9.14 -14.14 -1.31
CA LYS A 253 -7.68 -14.01 -1.44
C LYS A 253 -7.29 -12.80 -2.29
N ARG A 254 -8.00 -12.58 -3.41
CA ARG A 254 -7.80 -11.40 -4.28
C ARG A 254 -8.15 -10.10 -3.57
N GLY A 255 -9.27 -10.07 -2.83
CA GLY A 255 -9.67 -8.94 -1.99
C GLY A 255 -8.59 -8.59 -0.95
N VAL A 256 -8.06 -9.59 -0.25
CA VAL A 256 -6.96 -9.43 0.72
C VAL A 256 -5.71 -8.87 0.06
N ILE A 257 -5.25 -9.47 -1.06
CA ILE A 257 -4.03 -9.03 -1.75
C ILE A 257 -4.19 -7.61 -2.28
N ASN A 258 -5.32 -7.29 -2.90
CA ASN A 258 -5.58 -5.95 -3.44
C ASN A 258 -5.69 -4.92 -2.33
N GLY A 259 -6.44 -5.22 -1.26
CA GLY A 259 -6.57 -4.36 -0.09
C GLY A 259 -5.21 -4.10 0.57
N LEU A 260 -4.39 -5.13 0.77
CA LEU A 260 -3.03 -4.98 1.31
C LEU A 260 -2.15 -4.08 0.45
N LYS A 261 -2.21 -4.20 -0.89
CA LYS A 261 -1.45 -3.30 -1.77
C LYS A 261 -1.93 -1.85 -1.65
N ILE A 262 -3.24 -1.62 -1.51
CA ILE A 262 -3.78 -0.28 -1.25
C ILE A 262 -3.28 0.25 0.08
N LEU A 263 -3.31 -0.55 1.14
CA LEU A 263 -2.81 -0.16 2.46
C LEU A 263 -1.31 0.15 2.44
N ILE A 264 -0.49 -0.68 1.81
CA ILE A 264 0.96 -0.45 1.70
C ILE A 264 1.26 0.84 0.95
N SER A 265 0.42 1.21 -0.03
CA SER A 265 0.60 2.45 -0.80
C SER A 265 0.51 3.70 0.07
N THR A 266 -0.15 3.63 1.24
CA THR A 266 -0.37 4.81 2.10
C THR A 266 0.78 5.09 3.06
N ILE A 267 1.67 4.12 3.29
CA ILE A 267 2.78 4.23 4.26
C ILE A 267 3.66 5.47 4.02
N PRO A 268 4.11 5.78 2.78
CA PRO A 268 4.91 6.98 2.55
C PRO A 268 4.19 8.27 2.94
N PHE A 269 2.87 8.33 2.71
CA PHE A 269 2.07 9.51 3.01
C PHE A 269 1.84 9.70 4.51
N PHE A 270 1.79 8.64 5.31
CA PHE A 270 1.80 8.77 6.77
C PHE A 270 3.09 9.38 7.30
N ILE A 271 4.23 8.97 6.75
CA ILE A 271 5.53 9.52 7.13
C ILE A 271 5.60 11.01 6.78
N ILE A 272 5.11 11.39 5.60
CA ILE A 272 5.04 12.79 5.18
C ILE A 272 4.08 13.58 6.09
N ALA A 273 2.90 13.02 6.39
CA ALA A 273 1.92 13.66 7.27
C ALA A 273 2.49 13.95 8.66
N GLY A 274 3.05 12.92 9.31
CA GLY A 274 3.66 13.08 10.62
C GLY A 274 4.82 14.07 10.57
N PHE A 275 5.62 14.09 9.49
CA PHE A 275 6.73 15.03 9.32
C PHE A 275 6.22 16.47 9.26
N LEU A 276 5.19 16.72 8.44
CA LEU A 276 4.56 18.03 8.38
C LEU A 276 3.96 18.43 9.73
N GLU A 277 3.39 17.50 10.48
CA GLU A 277 2.84 17.81 11.80
C GLU A 277 3.91 18.14 12.85
N GLY A 278 4.92 17.27 12.98
CA GLY A 278 5.96 17.42 14.00
C GLY A 278 6.85 18.64 13.77
N PHE A 279 7.09 19.01 12.50
CA PHE A 279 8.07 20.04 12.14
C PHE A 279 7.48 21.29 11.49
N VAL A 280 6.33 21.22 10.81
CA VAL A 280 5.79 22.37 10.04
C VAL A 280 4.58 23.00 10.72
N THR A 281 3.61 22.21 11.18
CA THR A 281 2.34 22.67 11.78
C THR A 281 2.54 23.56 13.01
N ARG A 282 3.65 23.40 13.71
CA ARG A 282 3.99 24.18 14.92
C ARG A 282 4.33 25.63 14.60
N HIS A 283 4.72 25.93 13.37
CA HIS A 283 4.99 27.29 12.89
C HIS A 283 3.67 28.00 12.53
N THR A 284 2.85 28.28 13.55
CA THR A 284 1.54 28.92 13.40
C THR A 284 1.62 30.34 12.83
N GLU A 285 2.78 30.98 12.92
CA GLU A 285 3.06 32.32 12.36
C GLU A 285 3.40 32.31 10.85
N MET A 286 3.37 31.13 10.22
CA MET A 286 3.68 30.99 8.80
C MET A 286 2.72 31.82 7.94
N PRO A 287 3.19 32.56 6.91
CA PRO A 287 2.32 33.32 6.00
C PRO A 287 1.26 32.47 5.30
N ASP A 288 0.07 33.04 5.06
CA ASP A 288 -1.10 32.35 4.48
C ASP A 288 -0.78 31.70 3.13
N TRP A 289 -0.05 32.42 2.27
CA TRP A 289 0.30 31.93 0.95
C TRP A 289 1.15 30.65 1.00
N LEU A 290 2.02 30.52 2.01
CA LEU A 290 2.88 29.35 2.16
C LEU A 290 2.09 28.15 2.70
N ALA A 291 1.22 28.38 3.68
CA ALA A 291 0.30 27.35 4.17
C ALA A 291 -0.61 26.83 3.04
N ILE A 292 -1.22 27.73 2.27
CA ILE A 292 -2.07 27.38 1.11
C ILE A 292 -1.26 26.60 0.07
N LEU A 293 -0.02 26.99 -0.21
CA LEU A 293 0.85 26.27 -1.15
C LEU A 293 1.12 24.84 -0.70
N ILE A 294 1.40 24.63 0.59
CA ILE A 294 1.65 23.29 1.15
C ILE A 294 0.36 22.44 1.10
N ILE A 295 -0.78 23.02 1.48
CA ILE A 295 -2.09 22.34 1.46
C ILE A 295 -2.45 21.94 0.02
N ALA A 296 -2.42 22.90 -0.91
CA ALA A 296 -2.76 22.68 -2.31
C ALA A 296 -1.77 21.71 -3.00
N GLY A 297 -0.48 21.80 -2.67
CA GLY A 297 0.56 20.89 -3.14
C GLY A 297 0.31 19.45 -2.66
N SER A 298 0.05 19.28 -1.36
CA SER A 298 -0.27 17.98 -0.76
C SER A 298 -1.51 17.36 -1.39
N LEU A 299 -2.57 18.15 -1.56
CA LEU A 299 -3.81 17.70 -2.19
C LEU A 299 -3.58 17.30 -3.65
N SER A 300 -2.81 18.11 -4.39
CA SER A 300 -2.46 17.82 -5.79
C SER A 300 -1.68 16.53 -5.91
N ILE A 301 -0.75 16.25 -5.00
CA ILE A 301 0.01 14.98 -4.96
C ILE A 301 -0.93 13.79 -4.77
N ILE A 302 -1.84 13.85 -3.80
CA ILE A 302 -2.81 12.77 -3.54
C ILE A 302 -3.72 12.54 -4.74
N ILE A 303 -4.35 13.60 -5.26
CA ILE A 303 -5.26 13.50 -6.41
C ILE A 303 -4.51 12.96 -7.62
N PHE A 304 -3.30 13.47 -7.87
CA PHE A 304 -2.48 12.99 -8.97
C PHE A 304 -2.17 11.51 -8.82
N TYR A 305 -1.63 11.08 -7.68
CA TYR A 305 -1.15 9.71 -7.51
C TYR A 305 -2.26 8.66 -7.44
N TYR A 306 -3.38 8.96 -6.77
CA TYR A 306 -4.47 7.98 -6.57
C TYR A 306 -5.57 8.06 -7.64
N VAL A 307 -5.74 9.18 -8.34
CA VAL A 307 -6.85 9.35 -9.32
C VAL A 307 -6.32 9.50 -10.75
N ILE A 308 -5.40 10.43 -10.98
CA ILE A 308 -4.97 10.80 -12.34
C ILE A 308 -3.98 9.78 -12.90
N TYR A 309 -2.95 9.44 -12.13
CA TYR A 309 -1.83 8.60 -12.56
C TYR A 309 -2.25 7.16 -12.94
N PRO A 310 -3.11 6.46 -12.18
CA PRO A 310 -3.69 5.18 -12.59
C PRO A 310 -4.35 5.21 -13.97
N ARG A 311 -5.13 6.26 -14.26
CA ARG A 311 -5.84 6.45 -15.53
C ARG A 311 -4.89 6.72 -16.68
N GLN A 312 -3.87 7.55 -16.47
CA GLN A 312 -2.84 7.82 -17.47
C GLN A 312 -2.05 6.56 -17.83
N LEU A 313 -1.66 5.78 -16.82
CA LEU A 313 -0.86 4.58 -17.01
C LEU A 313 -1.66 3.48 -17.72
N HIS A 314 -2.92 3.28 -17.34
CA HIS A 314 -3.82 2.35 -18.02
C HIS A 314 -4.04 2.73 -19.49
N LYS A 315 -4.27 4.02 -19.79
CA LYS A 315 -4.40 4.52 -21.17
C LYS A 315 -3.12 4.24 -21.99
N LYS A 316 -1.94 4.46 -21.40
CA LYS A 316 -0.66 4.21 -22.06
C LYS A 316 -0.45 2.73 -22.38
N GLN A 317 -0.82 1.81 -21.47
CA GLN A 317 -0.73 0.37 -21.72
C GLN A 317 -1.64 -0.07 -22.88
N ASN A 318 -2.89 0.40 -22.90
CA ASN A 318 -3.83 0.06 -23.97
C ASN A 318 -3.33 0.56 -25.34
N LEU A 319 -2.72 1.74 -25.40
CA LEU A 319 -2.13 2.28 -26.63
C LEU A 319 -0.94 1.46 -27.15
N ILE A 320 -0.14 0.88 -26.25
CA ILE A 320 0.99 0.02 -26.63
C ILE A 320 0.47 -1.32 -27.15
N SER A 321 -0.50 -1.93 -26.45
CA SER A 321 -1.11 -3.20 -26.86
C SER A 321 -1.81 -3.11 -28.22
N ASN A 322 -2.42 -1.97 -28.55
CA ASN A 322 -3.07 -1.76 -29.84
C ASN A 322 -2.09 -1.46 -30.99
N LYS A 323 -0.82 -1.15 -30.70
CA LYS A 323 0.23 -0.96 -31.72
C LYS A 323 1.01 -2.23 -32.01
N SER A 324 0.94 -3.24 -31.13
CA SER A 324 1.60 -4.54 -31.30
C SER A 324 0.73 -5.62 -31.94
N ASN A 325 -0.54 -5.31 -32.22
CA ASN A 325 -1.49 -6.12 -32.97
C ASN A 325 -1.73 -5.48 -34.34
#